data_AF-A0A4Q4NC72-F1
#
_entry.id   AF-A0A4Q4NC72-F1
#
_cell.length_a   1.000
_cell.length_b   1.000
_cell.length_c   1.000
_cell.angle_alpha   90.00
_cell.angle_beta   90.00
_cell.angle_gamma   90.00
#
_symmetry.space_group_name_H-M   'P 1'
#
loop_
_entity.id
_entity.type
_entity.pdbx_description
1 polymer ?
#
loop_
_entity_poly.entity_id
_entity_poly.type
_entity_poly.pdbx_seq_one_letter_code
_entity_poly.pdbx_strand_id
1 'polypeptide(L)' 'MPSISHLLSQPTWRNIGLGLTPTFSALGALSLIPPTTAAAALGVYPTTPEGHTINQKSMTFLGIRDVAVATSLFWSVASL' A
#
# COMPACT_ATOMS: atom_id res chain seq x y z
N MET A 1 4.74 -4.27 30.15
CA MET A 1 4.13 -3.58 29.00
C MET A 1 4.87 -2.27 28.79
N PRO A 2 5.31 -1.94 27.56
CA PRO A 2 5.91 -0.63 27.30
C PRO A 2 4.90 0.49 27.60
N SER A 3 5.37 1.62 28.12
CA SER A 3 4.53 2.78 28.39
C SER A 3 4.08 3.45 27.07
N ILE A 4 2.93 4.14 27.10
CA ILE A 4 2.38 4.87 25.94
C ILE A 4 3.42 5.86 25.39
N SER A 5 4.19 6.51 26.28
CA SER A 5 5.27 7.44 25.90
C SER A 5 6.36 6.80 25.05
N HIS A 6 6.66 5.51 25.26
CA HIS A 6 7.64 4.77 24.45
C HIS A 6 7.09 4.42 23.06
N LEU A 7 5.82 4.03 22.98
CA LEU A 7 5.12 3.74 21.72
C LEU A 7 4.99 4.98 20.84
N LEU A 8 4.81 6.15 21.45
CA LEU A 8 4.67 7.41 20.74
C LEU A 8 6.01 8.11 20.45
N SER A 9 7.14 7.51 20.80
CA SER A 9 8.45 8.13 20.58
C SER A 9 8.80 8.21 19.08
N GLN A 10 9.52 9.26 18.69
CA GLN A 10 9.96 9.48 17.32
C GLN A 10 10.72 8.28 16.71
N PRO A 11 11.66 7.63 17.42
CA PRO A 11 12.34 6.44 16.90
C PRO A 11 11.37 5.28 16.60
N THR A 12 10.37 5.05 17.45
CA THR A 12 9.35 4.02 17.24
C THR A 12 8.55 4.30 15.97
N TRP A 13 8.03 5.52 15.81
CA TRP A 13 7.28 5.91 14.62
C TRP A 13 8.12 5.88 13.33
N ARG A 14 9.39 6.27 13.42
CA ARG A 14 10.34 6.18 12.30
C ARG A 14 10.54 4.72 11.87
N ASN A 15 10.73 3.80 12.81
CA ASN A 15 10.88 2.37 12.52
C ASN A 15 9.60 1.76 11.92
N ILE A 16 8.43 2.13 12.43
CA ILE A 16 7.14 1.71 11.87
C ILE A 16 7.03 2.21 10.42
N GLY A 17 7.29 3.50 10.19
CA GLY A 17 7.25 4.08 8.85
C GLY A 17 8.23 3.42 7.89
N LEU A 18 9.48 3.17 8.31
CA LEU A 18 10.48 2.43 7.53
C LEU A 18 10.02 1.03 7.12
N GLY A 19 9.27 0.33 7.99
CA GLY A 19 8.69 -0.98 7.66
C GLY A 19 7.47 -0.90 6.74
N LEU A 20 6.63 0.14 6.90
CA LEU A 20 5.40 0.30 6.12
C LEU A 20 5.65 0.84 4.70
N THR A 21 6.59 1.76 4.51
CA THR A 21 6.94 2.32 3.18
C THR A 21 7.16 1.24 2.11
N PRO A 22 8.06 0.25 2.28
CA PRO A 22 8.28 -0.77 1.25
C PRO A 22 7.06 -1.66 1.04
N THR A 23 6.25 -1.89 2.08
CA THR A 23 5.02 -2.68 1.97
C THR A 23 4.02 -1.99 1.04
N PHE A 24 3.72 -0.71 1.28
CA PHE A 24 2.81 0.05 0.42
C PHE A 24 3.39 0.25 -0.99
N SER A 25 4.70 0.44 -1.14
CA SER A 25 5.35 0.49 -2.46
C SER A 25 5.15 -0.80 -3.24
N ALA A 26 5.33 -1.96 -2.59
CA ALA A 26 5.18 -3.27 -3.22
C ALA A 26 3.73 -3.56 -3.62
N LEU A 27 2.77 -3.25 -2.74
CA LEU A 27 1.33 -3.38 -3.05
C LEU A 27 0.91 -2.44 -4.19
N GLY A 28 1.44 -1.22 -4.19
CA GLY A 28 1.27 -0.25 -5.26
C GLY A 28 1.77 -0.79 -6.60
N ALA A 29 3.00 -1.28 -6.63
CA ALA A 29 3.61 -1.88 -7.82
C ALA A 29 2.84 -3.11 -8.32
N LEU A 30 2.42 -4.01 -7.41
CA LEU A 30 1.63 -5.20 -7.75
C LEU A 30 0.30 -4.82 -8.41
N SER A 31 -0.35 -3.76 -7.94
CA SER A 31 -1.65 -3.33 -8.46
C SER A 31 -1.56 -2.51 -9.75
N LEU A 32 -0.41 -1.86 -10.01
CA LEU A 32 -0.15 -1.09 -11.22
C LEU A 32 0.41 -1.92 -12.38
N ILE A 33 1.33 -2.85 -12.10
CA ILE A 33 2.06 -3.59 -13.15
C ILE A 33 1.24 -4.81 -13.61
N PRO A 34 0.85 -5.75 -12.72
CA PRO A 34 -0.12 -6.80 -13.05
C PRO A 34 -1.47 -6.66 -12.30
N PRO A 35 -2.36 -5.73 -12.69
CA PRO A 35 -3.64 -5.50 -12.01
C PRO A 35 -4.50 -6.76 -11.82
N THR A 36 -4.50 -7.67 -12.80
CA THR A 36 -5.25 -8.93 -12.74
C THR A 36 -4.71 -9.89 -11.68
N THR A 37 -3.37 -9.94 -11.51
CA THR A 37 -2.73 -10.75 -10.48
C THR A 37 -2.99 -10.16 -9.10
N ALA A 38 -2.96 -8.83 -8.97
CA ALA A 38 -3.33 -8.15 -7.73
C ALA A 38 -4.77 -8.47 -7.31
N ALA A 39 -5.71 -8.40 -8.25
CA ALA A 39 -7.10 -8.75 -7.99
C ALA A 39 -7.26 -10.22 -7.54
N ALA A 40 -6.59 -11.16 -8.21
CA ALA A 40 -6.63 -12.57 -7.83
C ALA A 40 -6.07 -12.81 -6.43
N ALA A 41 -4.99 -12.11 -6.05
CA ALA A 41 -4.45 -12.16 -4.69
C ALA A 41 -5.43 -11.65 -3.62
N LEU A 42 -6.35 -10.76 -3.99
CA LEU A 42 -7.45 -10.29 -3.14
C LEU A 42 -8.71 -11.18 -3.24
N GLY A 43 -8.67 -12.26 -4.00
CA GLY A 43 -9.81 -13.16 -4.20
C GLY A 43 -10.87 -12.62 -5.17
N VAL A 44 -10.56 -11.59 -5.96
CA VAL A 44 -11.49 -10.99 -6.92
C VAL A 44 -11.34 -11.62 -8.29
N TYR A 45 -12.36 -12.37 -8.71
CA TYR A 45 -12.43 -13.07 -9.99
C TYR A 45 -13.68 -12.62 -10.76
N PRO A 46 -13.56 -11.63 -11.66
CA PRO A 46 -14.69 -11.18 -12.47
C PRO A 46 -15.15 -12.29 -13.42
N THR A 47 -16.45 -12.39 -13.65
CA THR A 47 -17.06 -13.39 -14.55
C THR A 47 -17.69 -12.77 -15.80
N THR A 48 -17.73 -11.44 -15.89
CA THR A 48 -18.27 -10.71 -17.05
C THR A 48 -17.20 -9.81 -17.68
N PRO A 49 -17.29 -9.51 -18.99
CA PRO A 49 -16.37 -8.59 -19.66
C PRO A 49 -16.32 -7.19 -19.00
N GLU A 50 -17.47 -6.67 -18.59
CA GLU A 50 -17.57 -5.38 -17.90
C GLU A 50 -16.88 -5.44 -16.53
N GLY A 51 -17.05 -6.56 -15.81
CA GLY A 51 -16.41 -6.81 -14.53
C GLY A 51 -14.89 -6.84 -14.63
N HIS A 52 -14.34 -7.43 -15.69
CA HIS A 52 -12.88 -7.40 -15.95
C HIS A 52 -12.37 -5.96 -16.12
N THR A 53 -13.11 -5.14 -16.88
CA THR A 53 -12.74 -3.74 -17.12
C THR A 53 -12.79 -2.92 -15.83
N ILE A 54 -13.83 -3.08 -15.02
CA ILE A 54 -13.97 -2.40 -13.72
C ILE A 54 -12.85 -2.84 -12.78
N ASN A 55 -12.64 -4.14 -12.65
CA ASN A 55 -11.62 -4.71 -11.77
C ASN A 55 -10.22 -4.19 -12.12
N GLN A 56 -9.86 -4.13 -13.41
CA GLN A 56 -8.58 -3.58 -13.84
C GLN A 56 -8.41 -2.12 -13.40
N LYS A 57 -9.44 -1.27 -13.63
CA LYS A 57 -9.40 0.15 -13.21
C LYS A 57 -9.33 0.30 -11.69
N SER A 58 -10.09 -0.51 -10.96
CA SER A 58 -10.09 -0.52 -9.49
C SER A 58 -8.72 -0.87 -8.93
N MET A 59 -8.04 -1.88 -9.49
CA MET A 59 -6.68 -2.25 -9.08
C MET A 59 -5.67 -1.15 -9.44
N THR A 60 -5.76 -0.55 -10.62
CA THR A 60 -4.90 0.60 -10.96
C THR A 60 -5.09 1.75 -9.96
N PHE A 61 -6.34 2.08 -9.59
CA PHE A 61 -6.61 3.12 -8.59
C PHE A 61 -6.05 2.74 -7.20
N LEU A 62 -6.22 1.49 -6.78
CA LEU A 62 -5.64 0.95 -5.55
C LEU A 62 -4.11 1.12 -5.55
N GLY A 63 -3.48 0.83 -6.68
CA GLY A 63 -2.04 0.97 -6.85
C GLY A 63 -1.56 2.40 -6.73
N ILE A 64 -2.26 3.36 -7.35
CA ILE A 64 -1.98 4.80 -7.21
C ILE A 64 -2.05 5.23 -5.75
N ARG A 65 -3.11 4.82 -5.03
CA ARG A 65 -3.28 5.12 -3.61
C ARG A 65 -2.09 4.61 -2.80
N ASP A 66 -1.71 3.36 -3.01
CA ASP A 66 -0.64 2.72 -2.22
C ASP A 66 0.73 3.36 -2.51
N VAL A 67 1.02 3.74 -3.75
CA VAL A 67 2.22 4.52 -4.09
C VAL A 67 2.20 5.91 -3.44
N ALA A 68 1.06 6.60 -3.43
CA ALA A 68 0.93 7.91 -2.78
C ALA A 68 1.15 7.82 -1.25
N VAL A 69 0.61 6.77 -0.61
CA VAL A 69 0.86 6.48 0.81
C VAL A 69 2.33 6.19 1.05
N ALA A 70 2.95 5.33 0.24
CA ALA A 70 4.36 4.99 0.38
C ALA A 70 5.27 6.23 0.24
N THR A 71 4.97 7.10 -0.73
CA THR A 71 5.68 8.36 -0.95
C THR A 71 5.54 9.29 0.24
N SER A 72 4.32 9.43 0.77
CA SER A 72 4.04 10.24 1.96
C SER A 72 4.79 9.71 3.19
N LEU A 73 4.75 8.40 3.43
CA LEU A 73 5.46 7.75 4.53
C LEU A 73 6.97 7.93 4.40
N PHE A 74 7.52 7.71 3.21
CA PHE A 74 8.94 7.91 2.95
C PHE A 74 9.35 9.35 3.27
N TRP A 75 8.57 10.32 2.82
CA TRP A 75 8.82 11.73 3.09
C TRP A 75 8.79 12.04 4.59
N SER A 76 7.75 11.59 5.30
CA SER A 76 7.63 11.79 6.75
C SER A 76 8.79 11.15 7.52
N VAL A 77 9.21 9.95 7.15
CA VAL A 77 10.31 9.22 7.80
C VAL A 77 11.68 9.81 7.47
N ALA A 78 11.88 10.31 6.25
CA ALA A 78 13.12 10.96 5.82
C ALA A 78 13.30 12.35 6.44
N SER A 79 12.20 13.01 6.81
CA SER A 79 12.19 14.34 7.44
C SER A 79 12.30 14.29 8.98
N LEU A 80 12.28 13.10 9.58
CA LEU A 80 12.40 12.82 11.02
C LEU A 80 13.79 12.31 11.40
#